data_AF-X1L1L5-F1
#
_entry.id   AF-X1L1L5-F1
#
_cell.length_a   1.000
_cell.length_b   1.000
_cell.length_c   1.000
_cell.angle_alpha   90.00
_cell.angle_beta   90.00
_cell.angle_gamma   90.00
#
_symmetry.space_group_name_H-M   'P 1'
#
loop_
_entity.id
_entity.type
_entity.pdbx_description
1 polymer ?
#
loop_
_entity_poly.entity_id
_entity_poly.type
_entity_poly.pdbx_seq_one_letter_code
_entity_poly.pdbx_strand_id
1 'polypeptide(L)' 'MAVKAFVLIEIGVGKTKNVVTALGKVEGVKSADAVTGPYDIIA' A
#
# COMPACT_ATOMS: atom_id res chain seq x y z
N MET A 1 -7.06 12.71 -19.34
CA MET A 1 -7.29 12.84 -17.89
C MET A 1 -6.68 11.63 -17.20
N ALA A 2 -5.78 11.81 -16.23
CA ALA A 2 -5.21 10.69 -15.48
C ALA A 2 -6.02 10.47 -14.19
N VAL A 3 -6.50 9.25 -13.98
CA VAL A 3 -7.22 8.85 -12.76
C VAL A 3 -6.22 8.73 -11.62
N LYS A 4 -6.54 9.33 -10.47
CA LYS A 4 -5.82 9.10 -9.22
C LYS A 4 -6.77 8.36 -8.28
N ALA A 5 -6.28 7.28 -7.71
CA ALA A 5 -6.95 6.52 -6.67
C ALA A 5 -5.99 6.35 -5.51
N PHE A 6 -6.55 6.21 -4.31
CA PHE A 6 -5.81 5.82 -3.12
C PHE A 6 -6.42 4.51 -2.62
N VAL A 7 -5.58 3.54 -2.34
CA VAL A 7 -6.01 2.21 -1.87
C VAL A 7 -5.57 2.04 -0.43
N LEU A 8 -6.55 1.80 0.44
CA LEU A 8 -6.33 1.44 1.84
C LEU A 8 -6.28 -0.09 1.94
N ILE A 9 -5.21 -0.61 2.52
CA ILE A 9 -4.93 -2.05 2.56
C ILE A 9 -4.80 -2.48 4.02
N GLU A 10 -5.62 -3.45 4.40
CA GLU A 10 -5.53 -4.17 5.67
C GLU A 10 -4.80 -5.50 5.43
N ILE A 11 -3.86 -5.86 6.29
CA ILE A 11 -3.07 -7.08 6.13
C ILE A 11 -3.02 -7.89 7.41
N GLY A 12 -2.76 -9.18 7.25
CA GLY A 12 -2.45 -10.05 8.38
C GLY A 12 -1.14 -9.63 9.08
N VAL A 13 -1.12 -9.82 10.40
CA VAL A 13 0.00 -9.50 11.29
C VAL A 13 1.33 -10.03 10.73
N GLY A 14 2.35 -9.17 10.70
CA GLY A 14 3.72 -9.53 10.28
C GLY A 14 3.98 -9.51 8.77
N LYS A 15 3.00 -9.18 7.92
CA LYS A 15 3.18 -9.14 6.45
C LYS A 15 3.45 -7.74 5.87
N THR A 16 3.47 -6.69 6.69
CA THR A 16 3.53 -5.28 6.26
C THR A 16 4.70 -4.98 5.33
N LYS A 17 5.91 -5.34 5.75
CA LYS A 17 7.13 -5.11 4.95
C LYS A 17 7.12 -5.82 3.60
N ASN A 18 6.59 -7.05 3.57
CA ASN A 18 6.54 -7.84 2.35
C ASN A 18 5.54 -7.25 1.35
N VAL A 19 4.39 -6.79 1.84
CA VAL A 19 3.34 -6.18 1.02
C VAL A 19 3.78 -4.81 0.48
N VAL A 20 4.38 -3.94 1.31
CA VAL A 20 4.94 -2.65 0.84
C VAL A 20 6.00 -2.86 -0.25
N THR A 21 6.90 -3.84 -0.06
CA THR A 21 7.93 -4.17 -1.05
C THR A 21 7.34 -4.70 -2.35
N ALA A 22 6.26 -5.49 -2.27
CA ALA A 22 5.56 -5.99 -3.45
C ALA A 22 4.82 -4.87 -4.19
N LEU A 23 4.13 -3.99 -3.45
CA LEU A 23 3.42 -2.82 -3.99
C LEU A 23 4.35 -1.88 -4.75
N GLY A 24 5.56 -1.64 -4.25
CA GLY A 24 6.56 -0.81 -4.95
C GLY A 24 7.03 -1.40 -6.29
N LYS A 25 6.76 -2.68 -6.58
CA LYS A 25 7.07 -3.32 -7.86
C LYS A 25 5.88 -3.34 -8.83
N VAL A 26 4.70 -2.90 -8.40
CA VAL A 26 3.50 -2.87 -9.23
C VAL A 26 3.51 -1.63 -10.11
N GLU A 27 3.45 -1.83 -11.42
CA GLU A 27 3.30 -0.72 -12.38
C GLU A 27 2.00 0.05 -12.11
N GLY A 28 2.12 1.35 -11.86
CA GLY A 28 1.02 2.24 -11.54
C GLY A 28 0.93 2.64 -10.06
N VAL A 29 1.62 1.93 -9.15
CA VAL A 29 1.76 2.37 -7.76
C VAL A 29 2.81 3.47 -7.70
N LYS A 30 2.41 4.65 -7.22
CA LYS A 30 3.28 5.82 -7.18
C LYS A 30 4.10 5.90 -5.89
N SER A 31 3.47 5.53 -4.78
CA SER A 31 4.04 5.44 -3.44
C SER A 31 3.23 4.40 -2.66
N ALA A 32 3.84 3.72 -1.70
CA ALA A 32 3.13 2.86 -0.76
C ALA A 32 3.75 3.05 0.63
N ASP A 33 2.94 3.48 1.58
CA ASP A 33 3.38 3.88 2.91
C ASP A 33 2.61 3.12 3.99
N ALA A 34 3.33 2.62 4.99
CA ALA A 34 2.71 1.97 6.13
C ALA A 34 2.15 3.03 7.09
N VAL A 35 0.91 2.86 7.52
CA VAL A 35 0.23 3.78 8.42
C VAL A 35 -0.09 3.08 9.75
N THR A 36 0.01 3.81 10.84
CA THR A 36 -0.41 3.33 12.16
C THR A 36 -1.86 3.73 12.38
N GLY A 37 -2.80 2.92 11.87
CA GLY A 37 -4.24 3.20 11.90
C GLY A 37 -5.08 1.93 11.82
N PRO A 38 -6.38 2.03 11.49
CA PRO A 38 -7.24 0.85 11.25
C PRO A 38 -6.85 0.07 9.99
N TYR A 39 -6.03 0.68 9.13
CA TYR A 39 -5.39 0.05 7.99
C TYR A 39 -3.89 0.00 8.23
N ASP A 40 -3.20 -0.89 7.53
CA ASP A 40 -1.77 -1.06 7.65
C ASP A 40 -0.99 -0.26 6.60
N ILE A 41 -1.54 -0.07 5.39
CA ILE A 41 -0.85 0.53 4.25
C ILE A 41 -1.79 1.41 3.42
N ILE A 42 -1.25 2.51 2.87
CA ILE A 42 -1.86 3.33 1.82
C ILE A 42 -0.98 3.34 0.56
N ALA A 43 -1.58 3.20 -0.63
CA ALA A 43 -0.89 3.24 -1.92
C ALA A 43 -1.64 4.05 -2.98
#